data_AF-A0A7V0ZLT7-F1
#
_entry.id   AF-A0A7V0ZLT7-F1
#
_cell.length_a   1.000
_cell.length_b   1.000
_cell.length_c   1.000
_cell.angle_alpha   90.00
_cell.angle_beta   90.00
_cell.angle_gamma   90.00
#
_symmetry.space_group_name_H-M   'P 1'
#
loop_
_entity.id
_entity.type
_entity.pdbx_description
1 polymer ?
#
loop_
_entity_poly.entity_id
_entity_poly.type
_entity_poly.pdbx_seq_one_letter_code
_entity_poly.pdbx_strand_id
1 'polypeptide(L)' 'MAVLIFRLNGVSDEEAQDVRDLLSDNALDSYETSGGRWGLSVAGLWLVNEDDKVRARELIDAY' A
#
# COMPACT_ATOMS: atom_id res chain seq x y z
N MET A 1 -3.84 14.16 2.41
CA MET A 1 -2.69 14.08 1.47
C MET A 1 -2.37 12.60 1.31
N ALA A 2 -1.88 12.12 0.17
CA ALA A 2 -1.66 10.68 0.07
C ALA A 2 -0.44 10.24 0.90
N VAL A 3 -0.54 9.12 1.62
CA VAL A 3 0.52 8.63 2.50
C VAL A 3 0.96 7.22 2.14
N LEU A 4 2.27 7.02 2.04
CA LEU A 4 2.84 5.70 1.78
C LEU A 4 2.63 4.80 3.00
N ILE A 5 1.96 3.67 2.79
CA ILE A 5 1.69 2.68 3.84
C ILE A 5 2.47 1.38 3.64
N PHE A 6 2.77 1.02 2.39
CA PHE A 6 3.46 -0.24 2.08
C PHE A 6 4.36 -0.07 0.86
N ARG A 7 5.58 -0.63 0.92
CA ARG A 7 6.54 -0.60 -0.19
C ARG A 7 6.46 -1.91 -0.94
N LEU A 8 6.32 -1.84 -2.25
CA LEU A 8 6.25 -3.01 -3.13
C LEU A 8 7.62 -3.42 -3.67
N ASN A 9 8.66 -2.66 -3.39
CA ASN A 9 10.02 -2.98 -3.84
C ASN A 9 10.53 -4.22 -3.10
N GLY A 10 10.69 -5.33 -3.82
CA GLY A 10 11.18 -6.59 -3.26
C GLY A 10 10.07 -7.45 -2.62
N VAL A 11 8.81 -7.07 -2.78
CA VAL A 11 7.65 -7.87 -2.37
C VAL A 11 7.17 -8.70 -3.57
N SER A 12 6.82 -9.95 -3.32
CA SER A 12 6.25 -10.84 -4.35
C SER A 12 4.86 -10.34 -4.78
N ASP A 13 4.45 -10.64 -6.02
CA ASP A 13 3.14 -10.24 -6.52
C ASP A 13 1.98 -10.80 -5.68
N GLU A 14 2.11 -12.01 -5.13
CA GLU A 14 1.13 -12.62 -4.21
C GLU A 14 0.98 -11.80 -2.92
N GLU A 15 2.09 -11.47 -2.26
CA GLU A 15 2.08 -10.72 -0.99
C GLU A 15 1.62 -9.27 -1.20
N ALA A 16 1.98 -8.67 -2.35
CA ALA A 16 1.42 -7.39 -2.76
C ALA A 16 -0.10 -7.47 -2.98
N GLN A 17 -0.60 -8.57 -3.53
CA GLN A 17 -2.02 -8.80 -3.74
C GLN A 17 -2.75 -8.97 -2.40
N ASP A 18 -2.20 -9.74 -1.46
CA ASP A 18 -2.78 -9.92 -0.14
C ASP A 18 -2.96 -8.57 0.60
N VAL A 19 -1.96 -7.69 0.53
CA VAL A 19 -2.07 -6.35 1.13
C VAL A 19 -3.12 -5.50 0.40
N ARG A 20 -3.28 -5.62 -0.92
CA ARG A 20 -4.35 -4.92 -1.65
C ARG A 20 -5.74 -5.41 -1.22
N ASP A 21 -5.90 -6.72 -1.09
CA ASP A 21 -7.17 -7.32 -0.68
C ASP A 21 -7.49 -6.95 0.77
N LEU A 22 -6.50 -6.95 1.67
CA LEU A 22 -6.64 -6.51 3.06
C LEU A 22 -7.15 -5.05 3.16
N LEU A 23 -6.62 -4.15 2.35
CA LEU A 23 -7.05 -2.75 2.31
C LEU A 23 -8.47 -2.63 1.74
N SER A 24 -8.76 -3.33 0.64
CA SER A 24 -10.07 -3.34 -0.01
C SER A 24 -11.17 -3.89 0.91
N ASP A 25 -10.91 -5.00 1.59
CA ASP A 25 -11.84 -5.66 2.51
C ASP A 25 -12.18 -4.77 3.73
N ASN A 26 -11.25 -3.89 4.11
CA ASN A 26 -11.44 -2.93 5.20
C ASN A 26 -11.98 -1.57 4.73
N ALA A 27 -12.37 -1.46 3.46
CA ALA A 27 -12.84 -0.22 2.82
C ALA A 27 -11.83 0.94 2.93
N LEU A 28 -10.54 0.63 2.77
CA LEU A 28 -9.45 1.59 2.81
C LEU A 28 -9.07 2.03 1.40
N ASP A 29 -9.44 3.25 1.03
CA ASP A 29 -9.09 3.85 -0.26
C ASP A 29 -7.57 4.00 -0.40
N SER A 30 -6.99 3.16 -1.28
CA SER A 30 -5.58 3.15 -1.58
C SER A 30 -5.32 3.02 -3.08
N TYR A 31 -4.17 3.51 -3.52
CA TYR A 31 -3.72 3.38 -4.90
C TYR A 31 -2.25 3.00 -4.95
N GLU A 32 -1.86 2.37 -6.04
CA GLU A 32 -0.49 1.94 -6.26
C GLU A 32 0.24 2.91 -7.19
N THR A 33 1.51 3.16 -6.88
CA THR A 33 2.45 3.74 -7.84
C THR A 33 3.42 2.67 -8.29
N SER A 34 3.65 2.56 -9.60
CA SER A 34 4.74 1.74 -10.14
C SER A 34 6.07 2.49 -9.97
N GLY A 35 7.17 1.77 -9.75
CA GLY A 35 8.51 2.36 -9.55
C GLY A 35 9.10 3.12 -10.75
N GLY A 36 8.30 3.28 -11.82
CA GLY A 36 8.68 3.93 -13.06
C GLY A 36 9.70 3.10 -13.86
N ARG A 37 9.71 3.28 -15.18
CA ARG A 37 10.63 2.56 -16.08
C ARG A 37 12.12 2.85 -15.85
N TRP A 38 12.44 3.86 -15.03
CA TRP A 38 13.80 4.31 -14.74
C TRP A 38 14.24 4.03 -13.29
N GLY A 39 13.41 3.38 -12.48
CA GLY A 39 13.73 3.04 -11.09
C GLY A 39 13.87 4.24 -10.13
N LEU A 40 13.38 5.42 -10.53
CA LEU A 40 13.43 6.64 -9.71
C LEU A 40 12.17 6.84 -8.86
N SER A 41 11.10 6.09 -9.12
CA SER A 41 9.87 6.16 -8.32
C SER A 41 9.82 5.00 -7.34
N VAL A 42 9.20 5.22 -6.19
CA VAL A 42 8.96 4.17 -5.21
C VAL A 42 7.74 3.37 -5.66
N ALA A 43 7.94 2.08 -5.97
CA ALA A 43 6.82 1.15 -6.06
C ALA A 43 6.18 0.99 -4.67
N GLY A 44 4.90 1.33 -4.51
CA GLY A 44 4.26 1.36 -3.20
C GLY A 44 2.76 1.56 -3.25
N LEU A 45 2.09 1.15 -2.17
CA LEU A 45 0.68 1.43 -1.89
C LEU A 45 0.57 2.70 -1.06
N TRP A 46 -0.32 3.59 -1.51
CA TRP A 46 -0.56 4.89 -0.93
C TRP A 46 -2.01 4.99 -0.51
N LEU A 47 -2.25 5.40 0.72
CA LEU A 47 -3.60 5.72 1.17
C LEU A 47 -4.00 7.12 0.71
N VAL A 48 -5.24 7.24 0.24
CA VAL A 48 -5.82 8.52 -0.15
C VAL A 48 -6.11 9.38 1.08
N ASN A 49 -6.58 8.75 2.15
CA ASN A 49 -6.95 9.38 3.40
C ASN A 49 -5.89 9.17 4.49
N GLU A 50 -5.44 10.24 5.15
CA GLU A 50 -4.44 10.15 6.23
C GLU A 50 -5.04 9.69 7.55
N ASP A 51 -6.32 9.95 7.80
CA ASP A 51 -7.01 9.51 9.01
C ASP A 51 -7.03 7.97 9.11
N ASP A 52 -7.08 7.30 7.97
CA ASP A 52 -7.08 5.85 7.86
C ASP A 52 -5.68 5.24 7.96
N LYS A 53 -4.62 6.05 8.00
CA LYS A 53 -3.23 5.59 8.06
C LYS A 53 -2.95 4.71 9.28
N VAL A 54 -3.49 5.09 10.44
CA VAL A 54 -3.25 4.35 11.69
C VAL A 54 -3.86 2.95 11.57
N ARG A 55 -5.13 2.89 11.14
CA ARG A 55 -5.84 1.62 10.94
C ARG A 55 -5.18 0.74 9.89
N ALA A 56 -4.79 1.31 8.76
CA ALA A 56 -4.10 0.57 7.70
C ALA A 56 -2.77 -0.02 8.19
N ARG A 57 -2.02 0.75 8.97
CA ARG A 57 -0.77 0.29 9.58
C ARG A 57 -1.00 -0.85 10.56
N GLU A 58 -2.02 -0.76 11.42
CA GLU A 58 -2.38 -1.84 12.34
C GLU A 58 -2.77 -3.13 11.61
N LEU A 59 -3.53 -3.02 10.51
CA LEU A 59 -3.90 -4.18 9.69
C LEU A 59 -2.68 -4.82 9.03
N ILE A 60 -1.80 -4.01 8.45
CA ILE A 60 -0.57 -4.49 7.79
C ILE A 60 0.40 -5.09 8.81
N ASP A 61 0.56 -4.51 10.00
CA ASP A 61 1.45 -5.05 11.03
C ASP A 61 0.88 -6.32 11.70
N ALA A 62 -0.43 -6.56 11.58
CA ALA A 62 -1.10 -7.77 12.08
C ALA A 62 -1.17 -8.91 11.03
N TYR A 63 -0.82 -8.62 9.79
CA TYR A 63 -0.65 -9.57 8.69
C TYR A 63 0.74 -10.22 8.75
#